data_AF-A0A453AN63-F1
#
_entry.id   AF-A0A453AN63-F1
#
_cell.length_a   1.000
_cell.length_b   1.000
_cell.length_c   1.000
_cell.angle_alpha   90.00
_cell.angle_beta   90.00
_cell.angle_gamma   90.00
#
_symmetry.space_group_name_H-M   'P 1'
#
loop_
_entity.id
_entity.type
_entity.pdbx_description
1 polymer ?
#
loop_
_entity_poly.entity_id
_entity_poly.type
_entity_poly.pdbx_seq_one_letter_code
_entity_poly.pdbx_strand_id
1 'polypeptide(L)' 'RDVGKGFRCVRMVNNIYLNFDALHGDKDHGGVHDGTEVVLWKWCEGDNQRWKILPW' A
#
# COMPACT_ATOMS: atom_id res chain seq x y z
N ARG A 1 8.66 9.20 0.41
CA ARG A 1 8.04 10.55 0.26
C ARG A 1 6.63 10.48 0.85
N ASP A 2 6.13 11.55 1.45
CA ASP A 2 4.72 11.65 1.86
C ASP A 2 3.84 11.65 0.60
N VAL A 3 2.74 10.91 0.62
CA VAL A 3 1.73 10.85 -0.46
C VAL A 3 0.42 11.55 -0.05
N GLY A 4 0.48 12.38 1.00
CA GLY A 4 -0.59 13.22 1.50
C GLY A 4 -1.20 12.69 2.79
N LYS A 5 -1.69 13.60 3.65
CA LYS A 5 -2.39 13.28 4.91
C LYS A 5 -1.59 12.38 5.88
N GLY A 6 -0.25 12.41 5.78
CA GLY A 6 0.65 11.59 6.59
C GLY A 6 0.78 10.13 6.13
N PHE A 7 0.29 9.80 4.94
CA PHE A 7 0.49 8.49 4.32
C PHE A 7 1.84 8.39 3.62
N ARG A 8 2.40 7.18 3.57
CA ARG A 8 3.69 6.90 2.94
C ARG A 8 3.60 5.61 2.15
N CYS A 9 4.44 5.49 1.12
CA CYS A 9 4.69 4.21 0.47
C CYS A 9 5.80 3.47 1.22
N VAL A 10 5.65 2.16 1.36
CA VAL A 10 6.69 1.27 1.90
C VAL A 10 7.24 0.44 0.73
N ARG A 11 8.57 0.36 0.62
CA ARG A 11 9.26 -0.31 -0.49
C ARG A 11 10.31 -1.25 0.03
N MET A 12 10.56 -2.29 -0.74
CA MET A 12 11.67 -3.19 -0.52
C MET A 12 13.02 -2.49 -0.72
N VAL A 13 13.99 -2.79 0.15
CA VAL A 13 15.37 -2.27 0.01
C VAL A 13 16.11 -2.98 -1.13
N ASN A 14 15.84 -4.26 -1.34
CA ASN A 14 16.48 -5.06 -2.39
C ASN A 14 15.83 -4.91 -3.78
N ASN A 15 14.61 -4.38 -3.86
CA ASN A 15 13.93 -4.07 -5.13
C ASN A 15 12.95 -2.91 -4.96
N ILE A 16 13.44 -1.70 -5.22
CA ILE A 16 12.68 -0.46 -5.02
C ILE A 16 11.52 -0.25 -6.02
N TYR A 17 11.34 -1.15 -6.99
CA TYR A 17 10.22 -1.09 -7.94
C TYR A 17 8.94 -1.76 -7.40
N LEU A 18 9.04 -2.47 -6.28
CA LEU A 18 7.91 -3.09 -5.61
C LEU A 18 7.50 -2.29 -4.36
N ASN A 19 6.20 -2.07 -4.19
CA ASN A 19 5.59 -1.44 -3.02
C ASN A 19 4.82 -2.48 -2.20
N PHE A 20 4.72 -2.20 -0.91
CA PHE A 20 3.81 -2.90 0.01
C PHE A 20 2.37 -2.56 -0.39
N ASP A 21 1.58 -3.58 -0.72
CA ASP A 21 0.31 -3.45 -1.42
C ASP A 21 -0.76 -4.32 -0.75
N ALA A 22 -1.95 -3.76 -0.50
CA ALA A 22 -3.11 -4.55 -0.15
C ALA A 22 -3.78 -5.05 -1.44
N LEU A 23 -3.69 -6.37 -1.70
CA LEU A 23 -4.11 -6.98 -2.96
C LEU A 23 -5.61 -6.75 -3.19
N HIS A 24 -5.96 -6.10 -4.30
CA HIS A 24 -7.34 -5.68 -4.60
C HIS A 24 -7.98 -4.86 -3.46
N GLY A 25 -7.18 -4.18 -2.64
CA GLY A 25 -7.64 -3.29 -1.57
C GLY A 25 -8.07 -1.92 -2.08
N ASP A 26 -8.13 -1.71 -3.39
CA ASP A 26 -8.64 -0.49 -4.01
C ASP A 26 -10.17 -0.48 -4.08
N LYS A 27 -10.73 0.70 -4.37
CA LYS A 27 -12.19 0.91 -4.35
C LYS A 27 -12.94 0.13 -5.42
N ASP A 28 -12.28 -0.21 -6.53
CA ASP A 28 -12.92 -0.90 -7.66
C ASP A 28 -13.15 -2.39 -7.33
N HIS A 29 -12.45 -2.91 -6.32
CA HIS A 29 -12.53 -4.30 -5.86
C HIS A 29 -13.17 -4.47 -4.46
N GLY A 30 -13.78 -3.40 -3.91
CA GLY A 30 -14.48 -3.44 -2.62
C GLY A 30 -13.67 -2.92 -1.43
N GLY A 31 -12.41 -2.50 -1.66
CA GLY A 31 -11.55 -1.94 -0.63
C GLY A 31 -10.90 -2.98 0.28
N VAL A 32 -10.12 -2.49 1.25
CA VAL A 32 -9.47 -3.35 2.25
C VAL A 32 -10.51 -3.90 3.23
N HIS A 33 -10.46 -5.20 3.48
CA HIS A 33 -11.31 -5.91 4.44
C HIS A 33 -10.51 -6.99 5.17
N ASP A 34 -11.12 -7.61 6.18
CA ASP A 34 -10.49 -8.73 6.89
C ASP A 34 -10.20 -9.87 5.91
N GLY A 35 -8.97 -10.37 5.94
CA GLY A 35 -8.48 -11.38 5.00
C GLY A 35 -7.90 -10.84 3.69
N THR A 36 -7.87 -9.51 3.47
CA THR A 36 -7.12 -8.93 2.35
C THR A 36 -5.63 -9.29 2.47
N GLU A 37 -5.09 -9.95 1.45
CA GLU A 37 -3.68 -10.31 1.42
C GLU A 37 -2.79 -9.08 1.22
N VAL A 38 -1.65 -9.08 1.90
CA VAL A 38 -0.62 -8.07 1.72
C VAL A 38 0.49 -8.64 0.86
N VAL A 39 0.75 -7.99 -0.27
CA VAL A 39 1.66 -8.47 -1.31
C VAL A 39 2.69 -7.40 -1.68
N LEU A 40 3.54 -7.74 -2.64
CA LEU A 40 4.47 -6.81 -3.27
C LEU A 40 4.06 -6.61 -4.72
N TRP A 41 3.82 -5.36 -5.09
CA TRP A 41 3.34 -5.04 -6.44
C TRP A 41 4.02 -3.83 -7.04
N LYS A 42 4.01 -3.76 -8.38
CA LYS A 42 4.50 -2.57 -9.10
C LYS A 42 3.67 -1.34 -8.70
N TRP A 43 4.32 -0.17 -8.68
CA TRP A 43 3.63 1.09 -8.40
C TRP A 43 2.45 1.30 -9.35
N CYS A 44 1.24 1.43 -8.80
CA CYS A 44 0.00 1.69 -9.55
C CYS A 44 -0.70 3.00 -9.13
N GLU A 45 -0.06 3.80 -8.26
CA GLU A 45 -0.62 5.05 -7.70
C GLU A 45 -1.90 4.89 -6.88
N GLY A 46 -2.32 3.64 -6.63
CA GLY A 46 -3.52 3.28 -5.90
C GLY A 46 -3.46 3.60 -4.41
N ASP A 47 -4.64 3.82 -3.81
CA ASP A 47 -4.80 4.03 -2.37
C ASP A 47 -4.33 2.80 -1.57
N ASN A 48 -4.42 1.60 -2.14
CA ASN A 48 -3.98 0.33 -1.57
C ASN A 48 -2.44 0.20 -1.39
N GLN A 49 -1.67 1.16 -1.90
CA GLN A 49 -0.21 1.24 -1.72
C GLN A 49 0.22 2.38 -0.77
N ARG A 50 -0.73 2.96 -0.04
CA ARG A 50 -0.51 4.11 0.87
C ARG A 50 -0.78 3.69 2.31
N TRP A 51 0.23 3.81 3.16
CA TRP A 51 0.19 3.31 4.53
C TRP A 51 0.41 4.43 5.54
N LYS A 52 -0.33 4.40 6.65
CA LYS A 52 -0.11 5.26 7.81
C LYS A 52 0.52 4.42 8.92
N ILE A 53 1.65 4.90 9.44
CA ILE A 53 2.36 4.25 10.55
C ILE A 53 2.09 5.10 11.79
N LEU A 54 1.41 4.52 12.77
CA LEU A 54 1.03 5.18 14.02
C LEU A 54 1.75 4.53 15.20
N PRO A 55 2.12 5.29 16.25
CA PRO A 55 2.55 4.69 17.51
C PRO A 55 1.38 3.89 18.12
N TRP A 56 1.72 2.83 18.85
CA TRP A 56 0.76 2.05 19.61
C TRP A 56 0.37 2.76 20.91
#